data_AF-A0A962PW74-F1
#
_entry.id   AF-A0A962PW74-F1
#
_cell.length_a   1.000
_cell.length_b   1.000
_cell.length_c   1.000
_cell.angle_alpha   90.00
_cell.angle_beta   90.00
_cell.angle_gamma   90.00
#
_symmetry.space_group_name_H-M   'P 1'
#
loop_
_entity.id
_entity.type
_entity.pdbx_description
1 polymer ?
#
loop_
_entity_poly.entity_id
_entity_poly.type
_entity_poly.pdbx_seq_one_letter_code
_entity_poly.pdbx_strand_id
1 'polypeptide(L)'
;MKLGILKTDTVRPEWVPDFGEYPDMFIRLLSRADPGMEFRVYDVEQGEYPQDIDEVDAYLITGSKSSVYDDKPWIATLMDFVRELDRRHKKLVGICFGHQLVAQALGGKTEKSDKGWGVGLQTYRFNQAPAWHDNGELDFGILASHQDQVVSNAANARVLASSEFCENAVCQIGDHILTFQGHPEFVPEYSREIMQFRREMIGEETYSSGMASLAVAPEQERVARWIANFLN
;
A
#
# COMPACT_ATOMS: atom_id res chain seq x y z
N MET A 1 -5.64 -9.41 17.08
CA MET A 1 -6.71 -9.24 16.06
C MET A 1 -6.45 -10.21 14.91
N LYS A 2 -7.44 -10.47 14.04
CA LYS A 2 -7.28 -11.25 12.81
C LYS A 2 -7.40 -10.34 11.59
N LEU A 3 -6.35 -10.29 10.77
CA LEU A 3 -6.26 -9.45 9.57
C LEU A 3 -6.43 -10.29 8.29
N GLY A 4 -7.39 -9.92 7.45
CA GLY A 4 -7.55 -10.46 6.11
C GLY A 4 -6.65 -9.74 5.10
N ILE A 5 -5.67 -10.42 4.50
CA ILE A 5 -4.84 -9.86 3.43
C ILE A 5 -5.46 -10.22 2.08
N LEU A 6 -5.94 -9.19 1.37
CA LEU A 6 -6.49 -9.26 0.02
C LEU A 6 -5.33 -9.14 -0.97
N LYS A 7 -4.87 -10.29 -1.49
CA LYS A 7 -3.75 -10.42 -2.41
C LYS A 7 -4.20 -10.06 -3.84
N THR A 8 -3.55 -9.07 -4.44
CA THR A 8 -3.91 -8.47 -5.74
C THR A 8 -2.86 -8.66 -6.84
N ASP A 9 -1.79 -9.39 -6.55
CA ASP A 9 -0.73 -9.74 -7.50
C ASP A 9 0.13 -10.86 -6.91
N THR A 10 1.04 -11.38 -7.72
CA THR A 10 2.06 -12.36 -7.36
C THR A 10 3.45 -11.80 -7.52
N VAL A 11 4.34 -12.20 -6.61
CA VAL A 11 5.77 -11.96 -6.78
C VAL A 11 6.27 -12.83 -7.95
N ARG A 12 7.29 -12.35 -8.67
CA ARG A 12 7.90 -13.13 -9.74
C ARG A 12 8.41 -14.46 -9.19
N PRO A 13 8.13 -15.62 -9.83
CA PRO A 13 8.50 -16.93 -9.29
C PRO A 13 9.98 -17.08 -8.95
N GLU A 14 10.86 -16.43 -9.71
CA GLU A 14 12.31 -16.41 -9.46
C GLU A 14 12.73 -15.67 -8.17
N TRP A 15 11.86 -14.82 -7.63
CA TRP A 15 12.12 -14.00 -6.43
C TRP A 15 11.41 -14.53 -5.18
N VAL A 16 10.37 -15.36 -5.34
CA VAL A 16 9.62 -15.96 -4.22
C VAL A 16 10.51 -16.69 -3.22
N PRO A 17 11.54 -17.46 -3.61
CA PRO A 17 12.41 -18.15 -2.64
C PRO A 17 13.12 -17.21 -1.66
N ASP A 18 13.45 -15.99 -2.08
CA ASP A 18 14.21 -15.04 -1.28
C ASP A 18 13.30 -14.11 -0.46
N PHE A 19 12.14 -13.74 -0.99
CA PHE A 19 11.30 -12.69 -0.39
C PHE A 19 9.92 -13.17 0.09
N GLY A 20 9.44 -14.32 -0.41
CA GLY A 20 8.06 -14.78 -0.29
C GLY A 20 7.12 -14.10 -1.28
N GLU A 21 5.82 -14.36 -1.14
CA GLU A 21 4.76 -13.61 -1.82
C GLU A 21 4.46 -12.29 -1.08
N TYR A 22 3.71 -11.37 -1.71
CA TYR A 22 3.35 -10.09 -1.07
C TYR A 22 2.68 -10.26 0.31
N PRO A 23 1.74 -11.21 0.51
CA PRO A 23 1.19 -11.46 1.85
C PRO A 23 2.25 -11.87 2.86
N ASP A 24 3.26 -12.67 2.48
CA ASP A 24 4.34 -13.09 3.38
C ASP A 24 5.18 -11.90 3.85
N MET A 25 5.39 -10.90 2.98
CA MET A 25 6.08 -9.66 3.33
C MET A 25 5.33 -8.88 4.41
N PHE A 26 4.01 -8.72 4.26
CA PHE A 26 3.17 -8.07 5.27
C PHE A 26 3.08 -8.87 6.57
N ILE A 27 2.89 -10.19 6.49
CA ILE A 27 2.85 -11.06 7.67
C ILE A 27 4.15 -10.88 8.47
N ARG A 28 5.30 -10.98 7.81
CA ARG A 28 6.61 -10.79 8.45
C ARG A 28 6.78 -9.40 9.08
N LEU A 29 6.34 -8.34 8.40
CA LEU A 29 6.42 -6.97 8.91
C LEU A 29 5.50 -6.76 10.11
N LEU A 30 4.21 -7.08 9.96
CA LEU A 30 3.19 -6.79 10.97
C LEU A 30 3.32 -7.68 12.20
N SER A 31 3.82 -8.92 12.06
CA SER A 31 4.10 -9.79 13.20
C SER A 31 5.19 -9.23 14.13
N ARG A 32 6.08 -8.36 13.63
CA ARG A 32 7.08 -7.66 14.46
C ARG A 32 6.47 -6.51 15.25
N ALA A 33 5.47 -5.84 14.69
CA ALA A 33 4.77 -4.74 15.33
C ALA A 33 3.72 -5.24 16.35
N ASP A 34 3.01 -6.31 16.02
CA ASP A 34 2.04 -6.99 16.89
C ASP A 34 2.16 -8.52 16.73
N PRO A 35 2.90 -9.19 17.63
CA PRO A 35 3.06 -10.65 17.61
C PRO A 35 1.76 -11.44 17.85
N GLY A 36 0.70 -10.80 18.34
CA GLY A 36 -0.62 -11.42 18.55
C GLY A 36 -1.55 -11.31 17.35
N MET A 37 -1.09 -10.74 16.24
CA MET A 37 -1.88 -10.62 15.02
C MET A 37 -1.96 -11.95 14.28
N GLU A 38 -3.17 -12.39 13.99
CA GLU A 38 -3.44 -13.54 13.13
C GLU A 38 -3.73 -13.08 11.71
N PHE A 39 -3.42 -13.92 10.72
CA PHE A 39 -3.56 -13.55 9.32
C PHE A 39 -4.37 -14.58 8.54
N ARG A 40 -5.19 -14.11 7.60
CA ARG A 40 -5.84 -14.94 6.59
C ARG A 40 -5.68 -14.31 5.22
N VAL A 41 -5.20 -15.07 4.25
CA VAL A 41 -4.98 -14.57 2.89
C VAL A 41 -6.19 -14.92 2.02
N TYR A 42 -6.58 -13.98 1.16
CA TYR A 42 -7.60 -14.14 0.13
C TYR A 42 -7.00 -13.70 -1.21
N ASP A 43 -6.88 -14.62 -2.17
CA ASP A 43 -6.42 -14.30 -3.51
C ASP A 43 -7.56 -13.70 -4.34
N VAL A 44 -7.78 -12.38 -4.16
CA VAL A 44 -8.86 -11.66 -4.80
C VAL A 44 -8.65 -11.50 -6.31
N GLU A 45 -7.41 -11.61 -6.80
CA GLU A 45 -7.11 -11.71 -8.23
C GLU A 45 -7.71 -13.00 -8.84
N GLN A 46 -7.71 -14.10 -8.07
CA GLN A 46 -8.34 -15.38 -8.43
C GLN A 46 -9.81 -15.49 -8.02
N GLY A 47 -10.41 -14.41 -7.49
CA GLY A 47 -11.80 -14.39 -7.06
C GLY A 47 -12.06 -15.08 -5.71
N GLU A 48 -11.02 -15.30 -4.91
CA GLU A 48 -11.15 -15.82 -3.55
C GLU A 48 -11.46 -14.68 -2.60
N TYR A 49 -12.63 -14.72 -1.97
CA TYR A 49 -13.11 -13.72 -1.02
C TYR A 49 -13.54 -14.41 0.28
N PRO A 50 -13.59 -13.65 1.40
CA PRO A 50 -14.21 -14.13 2.62
C PRO A 50 -15.66 -14.54 2.40
N GLN A 51 -16.08 -15.66 3.00
CA GLN A 51 -17.50 -16.07 2.98
C GLN A 51 -18.37 -15.13 3.81
N ASP A 52 -17.79 -14.55 4.85
CA ASP A 52 -18.38 -13.52 5.71
C ASP A 52 -17.32 -12.44 5.97
N ILE A 53 -17.69 -11.17 5.77
CA ILE A 53 -16.83 -9.99 6.02
C ILE A 53 -16.34 -9.94 7.47
N ASP A 54 -17.09 -10.55 8.39
CA ASP A 54 -16.78 -10.55 9.82
C ASP A 54 -16.00 -11.79 10.28
N GLU A 55 -15.54 -12.66 9.37
CA GLU A 55 -14.65 -13.78 9.71
C GLU A 55 -13.19 -13.36 10.05
N VAL A 56 -12.89 -12.08 9.85
CA VAL A 56 -11.68 -11.34 10.26
C VAL A 56 -12.07 -9.97 10.82
N ASP A 57 -11.20 -9.33 11.59
CA ASP A 57 -11.46 -8.05 12.24
C ASP A 57 -11.24 -6.85 11.30
N ALA A 58 -10.28 -6.96 10.38
CA ALA A 58 -9.89 -5.93 9.43
C ALA A 58 -9.37 -6.52 8.13
N TYR A 59 -9.19 -5.69 7.10
CA TYR A 59 -8.59 -6.06 5.82
C TYR A 59 -7.37 -5.21 5.47
N LEU A 60 -6.45 -5.78 4.68
CA LEU A 60 -5.34 -5.10 4.03
C LEU A 60 -5.33 -5.47 2.54
N ILE A 61 -5.32 -4.47 1.64
CA ILE A 61 -5.17 -4.66 0.19
C ILE A 61 -3.72 -4.41 -0.21
N THR A 62 -3.11 -5.40 -0.87
CA THR A 62 -1.72 -5.33 -1.33
C THR A 62 -1.54 -4.41 -2.56
N GLY A 63 -0.28 -4.21 -2.96
CA GLY A 63 0.04 -3.61 -4.26
C GLY A 63 -0.29 -4.54 -5.45
N SER A 64 -0.26 -3.98 -6.66
CA SER A 64 -0.40 -4.74 -7.91
C SER A 64 0.35 -4.05 -9.04
N LYS A 65 0.83 -4.83 -10.01
CA LYS A 65 1.29 -4.33 -11.30
C LYS A 65 0.16 -3.82 -12.20
N SER A 66 -1.09 -4.16 -11.89
CA SER A 66 -2.27 -3.68 -12.64
C SER A 66 -2.57 -2.23 -12.29
N SER A 67 -3.17 -1.50 -13.22
CA SER A 67 -3.75 -0.19 -12.92
C SER A 67 -5.18 -0.38 -12.41
N VAL A 68 -5.65 0.48 -11.50
CA VAL A 68 -7.02 0.40 -10.95
C VAL A 68 -8.11 0.66 -12.00
N TYR A 69 -7.74 1.19 -13.15
CA TYR A 69 -8.62 1.45 -14.30
C TYR A 69 -8.40 0.44 -15.44
N ASP A 70 -7.62 -0.62 -15.24
CA ASP A 70 -7.56 -1.73 -16.19
C ASP A 70 -8.93 -2.43 -16.25
N ASP A 71 -9.36 -2.82 -17.46
CA ASP A 71 -10.62 -3.57 -17.67
C ASP A 71 -10.45 -5.04 -17.28
N LYS A 72 -10.34 -5.31 -15.98
CA LYS A 72 -10.24 -6.65 -15.39
C LYS A 72 -11.41 -6.88 -14.43
N PRO A 73 -12.20 -7.96 -14.59
CA PRO A 73 -13.38 -8.20 -13.75
C PRO A 73 -13.09 -8.22 -12.24
N TRP A 74 -11.95 -8.77 -11.82
CA TRP A 74 -11.59 -8.84 -10.40
C TRP A 74 -11.37 -7.46 -9.77
N ILE A 75 -10.95 -6.45 -10.56
CA ILE A 75 -10.77 -5.08 -10.08
C ILE A 75 -12.13 -4.46 -9.75
N ALA A 76 -13.11 -4.63 -10.63
CA ALA A 76 -14.47 -4.16 -10.40
C ALA A 76 -15.08 -4.82 -9.16
N THR A 77 -14.93 -6.14 -9.03
CA THR A 77 -15.37 -6.89 -7.84
C THR A 77 -14.70 -6.37 -6.56
N LEU A 78 -13.40 -6.09 -6.61
CA LEU A 78 -12.68 -5.58 -5.44
C LEU A 78 -13.10 -4.16 -5.09
N MET A 79 -13.42 -3.30 -6.07
CA MET A 79 -14.01 -1.98 -5.82
C MET A 79 -15.36 -2.08 -5.12
N ASP A 80 -16.22 -3.03 -5.52
CA ASP A 80 -17.50 -3.27 -4.85
C ASP A 80 -17.29 -3.77 -3.42
N PHE A 81 -16.29 -4.63 -3.21
CA PHE A 81 -15.92 -5.07 -1.86
C PHE A 81 -15.45 -3.90 -0.99
N VAL A 82 -14.61 -2.99 -1.51
CA VAL A 82 -14.18 -1.77 -0.80
C VAL A 82 -15.38 -0.89 -0.43
N ARG A 83 -16.35 -0.70 -1.33
CA ARG A 83 -17.57 0.08 -1.04
C ARG A 83 -18.37 -0.55 0.09
N GLU A 84 -18.45 -1.88 0.13
CA GLU A 84 -19.12 -2.58 1.22
C GLU A 84 -18.36 -2.46 2.55
N LEU A 85 -17.04 -2.58 2.55
CA LEU A 85 -16.21 -2.35 3.75
C LEU A 85 -16.40 -0.92 4.29
N ASP A 86 -16.40 0.09 3.41
CA ASP A 86 -16.64 1.48 3.78
C ASP A 86 -18.03 1.67 4.39
N ARG A 87 -19.07 1.14 3.74
CA ARG A 87 -20.46 1.19 4.22
C ARG A 87 -20.64 0.53 5.59
N ARG A 88 -19.87 -0.52 5.88
CA ARG A 88 -19.89 -1.27 7.14
C ARG A 88 -18.97 -0.66 8.21
N HIS A 89 -18.22 0.40 7.91
CA HIS A 89 -17.15 0.93 8.75
C HIS A 89 -16.12 -0.15 9.16
N LYS A 90 -15.86 -1.11 8.27
CA LYS A 90 -14.86 -2.17 8.53
C LYS A 90 -13.46 -1.59 8.38
N LYS A 91 -12.57 -1.93 9.30
CA LYS A 91 -11.16 -1.50 9.26
C LYS A 91 -10.48 -2.00 7.99
N LEU A 92 -9.88 -1.09 7.23
CA LEU A 92 -9.21 -1.36 5.96
C LEU A 92 -7.89 -0.59 5.85
N VAL A 93 -6.84 -1.29 5.42
CA VAL A 93 -5.59 -0.69 4.99
C VAL A 93 -5.36 -0.92 3.49
N GLY A 94 -5.02 0.12 2.72
CA GLY A 94 -4.71 0.00 1.29
C GLY A 94 -3.29 0.41 0.97
N ILE A 95 -2.53 -0.44 0.24
CA ILE A 95 -1.12 -0.20 -0.07
C ILE A 95 -0.91 -0.09 -1.59
N CYS A 96 -0.28 0.99 -2.05
CA CYS A 96 0.02 1.28 -3.46
C CYS A 96 -1.22 1.14 -4.36
N PHE A 97 -1.38 0.02 -5.09
CA PHE A 97 -2.62 -0.30 -5.80
C PHE A 97 -3.84 -0.28 -4.89
N GLY A 98 -3.75 -0.85 -3.68
CA GLY A 98 -4.84 -0.79 -2.69
C GLY A 98 -5.18 0.64 -2.26
N HIS A 99 -4.19 1.53 -2.16
CA HIS A 99 -4.42 2.96 -1.91
C HIS A 99 -5.19 3.63 -3.05
N GLN A 100 -4.75 3.37 -4.28
CA GLN A 100 -5.37 3.88 -5.50
C GLN A 100 -6.79 3.34 -5.70
N LEU A 101 -6.99 2.06 -5.38
CA LEU A 101 -8.26 1.37 -5.55
C LEU A 101 -9.29 1.90 -4.57
N VAL A 102 -8.90 2.15 -3.31
CA VAL A 102 -9.77 2.79 -2.32
C VAL A 102 -10.24 4.15 -2.81
N ALA A 103 -9.33 5.00 -3.28
CA ALA A 103 -9.70 6.29 -3.83
C ALA A 103 -10.66 6.14 -5.02
N GLN A 104 -10.34 5.27 -5.98
CA GLN A 104 -11.14 5.05 -7.18
C GLN A 104 -12.55 4.47 -6.87
N ALA A 105 -12.64 3.51 -5.95
CA ALA A 105 -13.89 2.88 -5.55
C ALA A 105 -14.87 3.87 -4.90
N LEU A 106 -14.33 4.84 -4.15
CA LEU A 106 -15.08 5.82 -3.37
C LEU A 106 -15.23 7.18 -4.08
N GLY A 107 -15.07 7.20 -5.41
CA GLY A 107 -15.38 8.35 -6.26
C GLY A 107 -14.22 9.33 -6.47
N GLY A 108 -13.02 8.99 -6.02
CA GLY A 108 -11.77 9.65 -6.41
C GLY A 108 -11.31 9.23 -7.80
N LYS A 109 -10.11 9.70 -8.17
CA LYS A 109 -9.48 9.46 -9.46
C LYS A 109 -8.00 9.11 -9.28
N THR A 110 -7.62 7.97 -9.84
CA THR A 110 -6.23 7.58 -10.04
C THR A 110 -5.89 7.69 -11.52
N GLU A 111 -4.70 8.20 -11.82
CA GLU A 111 -4.16 8.21 -13.17
C GLU A 111 -2.64 8.10 -13.16
N LYS A 112 -2.09 7.83 -14.34
CA LYS A 112 -0.66 7.83 -14.57
C LYS A 112 -0.07 9.22 -14.33
N SER A 113 0.90 9.32 -13.42
CA SER A 113 1.56 10.59 -13.11
C SER A 113 2.36 11.12 -14.29
N ASP A 114 2.22 12.42 -14.55
CA ASP A 114 3.03 13.17 -15.50
C ASP A 114 4.47 13.42 -15.00
N LYS A 115 4.72 13.22 -13.70
CA LYS A 115 6.03 13.32 -13.05
C LYS A 115 6.92 12.08 -13.27
N GLY A 116 6.40 11.03 -13.91
CA GLY A 116 7.15 9.79 -14.15
C GLY A 116 7.10 8.80 -12.98
N TRP A 117 8.12 7.95 -12.87
CA TRP A 117 8.18 6.87 -11.87
C TRP A 117 8.71 7.35 -10.51
N GLY A 118 8.02 6.96 -9.44
CA GLY A 118 8.51 7.03 -8.06
C GLY A 118 9.04 5.67 -7.64
N VAL A 119 10.37 5.57 -7.48
CA VAL A 119 11.06 4.32 -7.14
C VAL A 119 12.12 4.54 -6.07
N GLY A 120 12.52 3.46 -5.38
CA GLY A 120 13.48 3.53 -4.28
C GLY A 120 12.87 4.17 -3.02
N LEU A 121 13.72 4.71 -2.15
CA LEU A 121 13.28 5.39 -0.94
C LEU A 121 12.69 6.76 -1.28
N GLN A 122 11.44 6.98 -0.89
CA GLN A 122 10.74 8.24 -1.00
C GLN A 122 10.42 8.77 0.39
N THR A 123 10.59 10.08 0.59
CA THR A 123 10.27 10.75 1.87
C THR A 123 8.93 11.45 1.76
N TYR A 124 8.09 11.25 2.77
CA TYR A 124 6.80 11.90 2.89
C TYR A 124 6.73 12.63 4.23
N ARG A 125 5.91 13.69 4.29
CA ARG A 125 5.71 14.48 5.49
C ARG A 125 4.25 14.50 5.89
N PHE A 126 3.96 14.18 7.15
CA PHE A 126 2.65 14.40 7.74
C PHE A 126 2.35 15.89 7.92
N ASN A 127 1.13 16.29 7.54
CA ASN A 127 0.59 17.63 7.80
C ASN A 127 0.37 17.84 9.31
N GLN A 128 -0.09 16.79 9.98
CA GLN A 128 -0.30 16.71 11.42
C GLN A 128 -0.24 15.24 11.83
N ALA A 129 0.30 14.95 13.01
CA ALA A 129 0.30 13.60 13.57
C ALA A 129 -1.14 13.13 13.87
N PRO A 130 -1.65 12.07 13.20
CA PRO A 130 -2.92 11.44 13.57
C PRO A 130 -2.80 10.66 14.89
N ALA A 131 -3.93 10.27 15.48
CA ALA A 131 -3.96 9.62 16.81
C ALA A 131 -3.20 8.28 16.86
N TRP A 132 -3.11 7.55 15.75
CA TRP A 132 -2.37 6.29 15.63
C TRP A 132 -0.87 6.48 15.37
N HIS A 133 -0.43 7.72 15.11
CA HIS A 133 0.97 8.06 14.92
C HIS A 133 1.75 7.93 16.25
N ASP A 134 3.05 7.68 16.16
CA ASP A 134 3.91 7.44 17.33
C ASP A 134 4.39 8.72 18.03
N ASN A 135 3.82 9.89 17.68
CA ASN A 135 4.29 11.23 18.07
C ASN A 135 5.79 11.50 17.82
N GLY A 136 6.45 10.72 16.96
CA GLY A 136 7.83 10.98 16.51
C GLY A 136 7.88 12.04 15.39
N GLU A 137 8.97 12.02 14.61
CA GLU A 137 9.19 12.91 13.47
C GLU A 137 8.04 12.87 12.44
N LEU A 138 7.62 14.02 11.92
CA LEU A 138 6.55 14.05 10.91
C LEU A 138 7.02 13.59 9.52
N ASP A 139 8.33 13.64 9.28
CA ASP A 139 8.94 13.08 8.08
C ASP A 139 9.21 11.59 8.30
N PHE A 140 9.06 10.81 7.23
CA PHE A 140 9.41 9.39 7.22
C PHE A 140 9.74 8.93 5.79
N GLY A 141 10.72 8.02 5.69
CA GLY A 141 11.12 7.42 4.43
C GLY A 141 10.63 5.98 4.28
N ILE A 142 9.93 5.65 3.20
CA ILE A 142 9.62 4.25 2.83
C ILE A 142 9.85 4.00 1.35
N LEU A 143 9.97 2.73 0.97
CA LEU A 143 10.18 2.35 -0.42
C LEU A 143 8.94 2.61 -1.26
N ALA A 144 9.12 2.93 -2.54
CA ALA A 144 8.07 3.18 -3.51
C ALA A 144 8.36 2.42 -4.82
N SER A 145 7.30 2.10 -5.55
CA SER A 145 7.39 1.56 -6.92
C SER A 145 6.07 1.80 -7.64
N HIS A 146 5.83 3.04 -8.06
CA HIS A 146 4.60 3.42 -8.74
C HIS A 146 4.85 4.50 -9.79
N GLN A 147 3.98 4.53 -10.79
CA GLN A 147 3.85 5.66 -11.71
C GLN A 147 2.46 6.27 -11.61
N ASP A 148 1.45 5.44 -11.37
CA ASP A 148 0.10 5.91 -11.08
C ASP A 148 0.04 6.57 -9.70
N GLN A 149 -0.82 7.57 -9.58
CA GLN A 149 -1.06 8.32 -8.36
C GLN A 149 -2.55 8.69 -8.25
N VAL A 150 -3.03 8.79 -7.02
CA VAL A 150 -4.32 9.43 -6.74
C VAL A 150 -4.17 10.94 -6.99
N VAL A 151 -4.92 11.46 -7.96
CA VAL A 151 -4.92 12.89 -8.34
C VAL A 151 -6.13 13.64 -7.77
N SER A 152 -7.21 12.91 -7.47
CA SER A 152 -8.37 13.42 -6.74
C SER A 152 -8.82 12.37 -5.76
N ASN A 153 -8.99 12.74 -4.50
CA ASN A 153 -9.45 11.81 -3.48
C ASN A 153 -10.98 11.77 -3.39
N ALA A 154 -11.51 10.79 -2.66
CA ALA A 154 -12.92 10.77 -2.29
C ALA A 154 -13.28 12.00 -1.43
N ALA A 155 -14.52 12.48 -1.50
CA ALA A 155 -14.92 13.75 -0.87
C ALA A 155 -14.73 13.78 0.66
N ASN A 156 -14.77 12.62 1.31
CA ASN A 156 -14.59 12.44 2.75
C ASN A 156 -13.17 11.99 3.16
N ALA A 157 -12.23 11.91 2.20
CA ALA A 157 -10.85 11.55 2.47
C ALA A 157 -10.04 12.74 2.99
N ARG A 158 -9.25 12.49 4.02
CA ARG A 158 -8.26 13.41 4.56
C ARG A 158 -6.87 12.97 4.11
N VAL A 159 -6.16 13.87 3.43
CA VAL A 159 -4.73 13.70 3.12
C VAL A 159 -3.92 13.97 4.38
N LEU A 160 -3.21 12.97 4.86
CA LEU A 160 -2.43 13.01 6.08
C LEU A 160 -0.95 13.32 5.82
N ALA A 161 -0.39 12.74 4.76
CA ALA A 161 1.00 12.98 4.37
C ALA A 161 1.15 13.07 2.86
N SER A 162 2.16 13.84 2.44
CA SER A 162 2.44 14.15 1.03
C SER A 162 3.94 14.34 0.79
N SER A 163 4.33 14.40 -0.47
CA SER A 163 5.61 14.92 -0.94
C SER A 163 5.40 15.77 -2.20
N GLU A 164 6.43 16.47 -2.66
CA GLU A 164 6.37 17.19 -3.94
C GLU A 164 6.09 16.24 -5.12
N PHE A 165 6.51 14.97 -5.01
CA PHE A 165 6.28 13.97 -6.04
C PHE A 165 4.89 13.33 -5.95
N CYS A 166 4.34 13.15 -4.73
CA CYS A 166 3.05 12.51 -4.52
C CYS A 166 2.23 13.23 -3.44
N GLU A 167 1.23 13.99 -3.88
CA GLU A 167 0.42 14.86 -3.04
C GLU A 167 -0.56 14.08 -2.13
N ASN A 168 -0.97 12.87 -2.54
CA ASN A 168 -1.94 12.03 -1.83
C ASN A 168 -1.29 10.80 -1.19
N ALA A 169 -0.05 10.91 -0.69
CA ALA A 169 0.76 9.74 -0.31
C ALA A 169 0.19 8.91 0.87
N VAL A 170 -0.41 9.56 1.87
CA VAL A 170 -1.12 8.87 2.95
C VAL A 170 -2.48 9.50 3.15
N CYS A 171 -3.54 8.71 3.05
CA CYS A 171 -4.90 9.20 3.12
C CYS A 171 -5.73 8.37 4.10
N GLN A 172 -6.69 9.01 4.77
CA GLN A 172 -7.60 8.37 5.70
C GLN A 172 -9.05 8.78 5.43
N ILE A 173 -9.98 7.83 5.52
CA ILE A 173 -11.42 8.06 5.43
C ILE A 173 -12.04 7.58 6.74
N GLY A 174 -12.79 8.48 7.41
CA GLY A 174 -13.34 8.20 8.74
C GLY A 174 -12.26 7.80 9.75
N ASP A 175 -12.58 6.85 10.60
CA ASP A 175 -11.66 6.15 11.50
C ASP A 175 -11.38 4.71 11.04
N HIS A 176 -11.94 4.28 9.91
CA HIS A 176 -11.93 2.88 9.47
C HIS A 176 -11.11 2.60 8.21
N ILE A 177 -10.73 3.58 7.39
CA ILE A 177 -9.84 3.34 6.23
C ILE A 177 -8.56 4.17 6.31
N LEU A 178 -7.41 3.52 6.16
CA LEU A 178 -6.09 4.13 6.06
C LEU A 178 -5.36 3.62 4.82
N THR A 179 -4.67 4.49 4.09
CA THR A 179 -4.00 4.09 2.85
C THR A 179 -2.63 4.73 2.70
N PHE A 180 -1.71 4.01 2.07
CA PHE A 180 -0.33 4.44 1.79
C PHE A 180 0.03 4.18 0.33
N GLN A 181 0.58 5.18 -0.36
CA GLN A 181 1.07 5.02 -1.73
C GLN A 181 2.40 4.24 -1.78
N GLY A 182 3.24 4.38 -0.75
CA GLY A 182 4.49 3.63 -0.61
C GLY A 182 4.28 2.19 -0.12
N HIS A 183 5.37 1.43 -0.12
CA HIS A 183 5.44 0.02 0.21
C HIS A 183 6.21 -0.21 1.52
N PRO A 184 5.54 -0.19 2.69
CA PRO A 184 6.21 -0.53 3.95
C PRO A 184 6.64 -2.00 4.02
N GLU A 185 6.05 -2.89 3.21
CA GLU A 185 6.39 -4.31 3.16
C GLU A 185 7.65 -4.63 2.34
N PHE A 186 8.09 -3.69 1.49
CA PHE A 186 9.29 -3.91 0.68
C PHE A 186 10.55 -3.82 1.54
N VAL A 187 11.54 -4.63 1.19
CA VAL A 187 12.92 -4.51 1.68
C VAL A 187 13.82 -3.97 0.56
N PRO A 188 14.97 -3.34 0.88
CA PRO A 188 15.86 -2.74 -0.13
C PRO A 188 16.30 -3.72 -1.22
N GLU A 189 16.52 -4.98 -0.88
CA GLU A 189 16.90 -6.04 -1.81
C GLU A 189 15.81 -6.31 -2.84
N TYR A 190 14.55 -6.41 -2.40
CA TYR A 190 13.42 -6.61 -3.29
C TYR A 190 13.17 -5.39 -4.19
N SER A 191 13.29 -4.18 -3.62
CA SER A 191 13.17 -2.93 -4.39
C SER A 191 14.24 -2.83 -5.48
N ARG A 192 15.47 -3.28 -5.19
CA ARG A 192 16.55 -3.38 -6.17
C ARG A 192 16.18 -4.30 -7.34
N GLU A 193 15.68 -5.50 -7.05
CA GLU A 193 15.28 -6.47 -8.09
C GLU A 193 14.16 -5.91 -8.99
N ILE A 194 13.12 -5.30 -8.40
CA ILE A 194 12.06 -4.65 -9.19
C ILE A 194 12.60 -3.51 -10.05
N MET A 195 13.42 -2.62 -9.48
CA MET A 195 13.98 -1.50 -10.22
C MET A 195 14.87 -1.97 -11.37
N GLN A 196 15.69 -2.99 -11.14
CA GLN A 196 16.50 -3.61 -12.19
C GLN A 196 15.63 -4.19 -13.30
N PHE A 197 14.58 -4.93 -12.94
CA PHE A 197 13.64 -5.52 -13.89
C PHE A 197 12.89 -4.46 -14.72
N ARG A 198 12.55 -3.33 -14.10
CA ARG A 198 11.79 -2.24 -14.74
C ARG A 198 12.66 -1.11 -15.29
N ARG A 199 13.99 -1.25 -15.31
CA ARG A 199 14.95 -0.17 -15.61
C ARG A 199 14.63 0.59 -16.90
N GLU A 200 14.30 -0.11 -17.97
CA GLU A 200 13.95 0.52 -19.26
C GLU A 200 12.69 1.40 -19.14
N MET A 201 11.67 0.92 -18.43
CA MET A 201 10.42 1.67 -18.21
C MET A 201 10.60 2.86 -17.25
N ILE A 202 11.47 2.70 -16.25
CA ILE A 202 11.78 3.72 -15.24
C ILE A 202 12.60 4.86 -15.85
N GLY A 203 13.51 4.54 -16.76
CA GLY A 203 14.49 5.48 -17.30
C GLY A 203 15.75 5.56 -16.43
N GLU A 204 16.89 5.77 -17.07
CA GLU A 204 18.22 5.59 -16.45
C GLU A 204 18.48 6.54 -15.27
N GLU A 205 18.05 7.79 -15.39
CA GLU A 205 18.23 8.82 -14.35
C GLU A 205 17.45 8.45 -13.08
N THR A 206 16.15 8.19 -13.23
CA THR A 206 15.26 7.79 -12.14
C THR A 206 15.69 6.46 -11.53
N TYR A 207 16.11 5.49 -12.35
CA TYR A 207 16.67 4.22 -11.87
C TYR A 207 17.94 4.45 -11.03
N SER A 208 18.88 5.26 -11.51
CA SER A 208 20.15 5.52 -10.81
C SER A 208 19.91 6.22 -9.48
N SER A 209 19.01 7.22 -9.45
CA SER A 209 18.61 7.90 -8.21
C SER A 209 17.92 6.94 -7.24
N GLY A 210 16.96 6.13 -7.72
CA GLY A 210 16.27 5.12 -6.93
C GLY A 210 17.24 4.11 -6.32
N MET A 211 18.20 3.60 -7.08
CA MET A 211 19.24 2.69 -6.59
C MET A 211 20.15 3.34 -5.54
N ALA A 212 20.54 4.60 -5.74
CA ALA A 212 21.35 5.34 -4.77
C ALA A 212 20.59 5.58 -3.45
N SER A 213 19.28 5.82 -3.52
CA SER A 213 18.43 6.06 -2.34
C SER A 213 18.36 4.85 -1.40
N LEU A 214 18.62 3.62 -1.89
CA LEU A 214 18.65 2.41 -1.08
C LEU A 214 19.82 2.36 -0.07
N ALA A 215 20.74 3.32 -0.11
CA ALA A 215 21.77 3.49 0.91
C ALA A 215 21.20 3.93 2.27
N VAL A 216 19.97 4.46 2.29
CA VAL A 216 19.26 4.85 3.51
C VAL A 216 18.21 3.80 3.84
N ALA A 217 18.18 3.35 5.10
CA ALA A 217 17.24 2.33 5.55
C ALA A 217 15.80 2.89 5.59
N PRO A 218 14.80 2.17 5.07
CA PRO A 218 13.41 2.58 5.18
C PRO A 218 12.87 2.43 6.60
N GLU A 219 11.93 3.31 6.98
CA GLU A 219 11.24 3.31 8.27
C GLU A 219 10.04 2.34 8.29
N GLN A 220 10.14 1.20 7.60
CA GLN A 220 9.08 0.20 7.47
C GLN A 220 8.48 -0.26 8.82
N GLU A 221 9.33 -0.50 9.82
CA GLU A 221 8.91 -0.94 11.16
C GLU A 221 8.10 0.14 11.88
N ARG A 222 8.36 1.42 11.56
CA ARG A 222 7.61 2.56 12.10
C ARG A 222 6.21 2.62 11.50
N VAL A 223 6.11 2.48 10.18
CA VAL A 223 4.83 2.38 9.48
C VAL A 223 4.03 1.15 9.92
N ALA A 224 4.69 0.02 10.18
CA ALA A 224 4.04 -1.18 10.71
C ALA A 224 3.36 -0.93 12.07
N ARG A 225 4.03 -0.21 12.98
CA ARG A 225 3.42 0.21 14.26
C ARG A 225 2.24 1.14 14.07
N TRP A 226 2.31 2.07 13.12
CA TRP A 226 1.18 2.94 12.80
C TRP A 226 -0.03 2.17 12.27
N ILE A 227 0.20 1.21 11.37
CA ILE A 227 -0.84 0.32 10.87
C ILE A 227 -1.45 -0.47 12.04
N ALA A 228 -0.65 -1.08 12.91
CA ALA A 228 -1.14 -1.81 14.07
C ALA A 228 -1.94 -0.89 15.03
N ASN A 229 -1.45 0.32 15.31
CA ASN A 229 -2.16 1.30 16.15
C ASN A 229 -3.49 1.77 15.53
N PHE A 230 -3.55 1.89 14.21
CA PHE A 230 -4.78 2.28 13.51
C PHE A 230 -5.84 1.16 13.52
N LEU A 231 -5.38 -0.08 13.48
CA LEU A 231 -6.23 -1.27 13.43
C LEU A 231 -6.81 -1.68 14.80
N ASN A 232 -6.13 -1.34 15.89
CA ASN A 232 -6.59 -1.52 17.28
C ASN A 232 -7.57 -0.42 17.72
#